data_AF-A0A4S4K9I4-F1
#
_entry.id   AF-A0A4S4K9I4-F1
#
_cell.length_a   1.000
_cell.length_b   1.000
_cell.length_c   1.000
_cell.angle_alpha   90.00
_cell.angle_beta   90.00
_cell.angle_gamma   90.00
#
_symmetry.space_group_name_H-M   'P 1'
#
loop_
_entity.id
_entity.type
_entity.pdbx_description
1 polymer ?
#
loop_
_entity_poly.entity_id
_entity_poly.type
_entity_poly.pdbx_seq_one_letter_code
_entity_poly.pdbx_strand_id
1 'polypeptide(L)' 'MRTSATGSAWTAGRPALPQLLDSMVRLTSAVPGPSGVAVGVCGPPGLVEEVRKTARGVDWELRSACGGVEVHEE' A
#
# COMPACT_ATOMS: atom_id res chain seq x y z
N MET A 1 20.03 -12.68 15.36
CA MET A 1 18.65 -12.86 15.85
C MET A 1 17.75 -13.08 14.64
N ARG A 2 17.28 -14.31 14.43
CA ARG A 2 16.29 -14.64 13.40
C ARG A 2 14.97 -14.87 14.11
N THR A 3 13.96 -14.04 13.83
CA THR A 3 12.59 -14.27 14.28
C THR A 3 11.77 -14.69 13.07
N SER A 4 11.38 -15.97 13.03
CA SER A 4 10.31 -16.46 12.16
C SER A 4 8.98 -16.05 12.78
N ALA A 5 8.15 -15.30 12.05
CA ALA A 5 6.83 -14.89 12.51
C ALA A 5 5.81 -14.97 11.36
N THR A 6 5.00 -16.03 11.37
CA THR A 6 3.68 -15.99 10.75
C THR A 6 2.74 -15.32 11.76
N GLY A 7 2.49 -14.03 11.58
CA GLY A 7 1.60 -13.22 12.43
C GLY A 7 2.23 -11.91 12.90
N SER A 8 1.88 -10.81 12.21
CA SER A 8 2.15 -9.39 12.52
C SER A 8 3.57 -9.07 13.03
N ALA A 9 4.48 -8.75 12.10
CA ALA A 9 5.76 -8.15 12.46
C ALA A 9 5.54 -6.74 13.02
N TRP A 10 5.83 -6.55 14.31
CA TRP A 10 5.82 -5.23 14.93
C TRP A 10 7.11 -4.50 14.57
N THR A 11 7.01 -3.39 13.85
CA THR A 11 8.14 -2.52 13.54
C THR A 11 8.03 -1.23 14.34
N ALA A 12 9.09 -0.87 15.06
CA ALA A 12 9.19 0.45 15.68
C ALA A 12 9.40 1.53 14.60
N GLY A 13 8.82 2.71 14.80
CA GLY A 13 8.98 3.87 13.91
C GLY A 13 7.89 4.00 12.85
N ARG A 14 8.17 4.80 11.82
CA ARG A 14 7.23 5.07 10.72
C ARG A 14 7.26 3.92 9.70
N PRO A 15 6.09 3.40 9.26
CA PRO A 15 6.05 2.38 8.23
C PRO A 15 6.59 2.91 6.89
N ALA A 16 7.28 2.04 6.16
CA ALA A 16 7.79 2.33 4.84
C ALA A 16 6.64 2.24 3.80
N LEU A 17 5.76 3.25 3.80
CA LEU A 17 4.54 3.27 2.98
C LEU A 17 4.77 2.96 1.49
N PRO A 18 5.81 3.49 0.81
CA PRO A 18 6.04 3.16 -0.60
C PRO A 18 6.28 1.68 -0.85
N GLN A 19 7.12 1.04 -0.03
CA GLN A 19 7.45 -0.38 -0.17
C GLN A 19 6.24 -1.26 0.15
N LEU A 20 5.45 -0.86 1.15
CA LEU A 20 4.23 -1.56 1.52
C LEU A 20 3.20 -1.50 0.39
N LEU A 21 2.95 -0.31 -0.16
CA LEU A 21 1.99 -0.14 -1.24
C LEU A 21 2.46 -0.82 -2.54
N ASP A 22 3.74 -0.70 -2.91
CA ASP A 22 4.28 -1.38 -4.09
C ASP A 22 4.15 -2.91 -3.97
N SER A 23 4.41 -3.46 -2.78
CA SER A 23 4.21 -4.89 -2.51
C SER A 23 2.74 -5.31 -2.68
N MET A 24 1.80 -4.53 -2.15
CA MET A 24 0.37 -4.80 -2.31
C MET A 24 -0.07 -4.73 -3.77
N VAL A 25 0.38 -3.71 -4.50
CA VAL A 25 0.06 -3.55 -5.93
C VAL A 25 0.59 -4.73 -6.75
N ARG A 26 1.83 -5.18 -6.51
CA ARG A 26 2.41 -6.36 -7.18
C ARG A 26 1.69 -7.66 -6.86
N LEU A 27 1.25 -7.83 -5.61
CA LEU A 27 0.48 -9.01 -5.23
C LEU A 27 -0.91 -8.99 -5.88
N THR A 28 -1.58 -7.83 -5.89
CA THR A 28 -2.90 -7.66 -6.49
C THR A 28 -2.88 -7.80 -8.00
N SER A 29 -1.81 -7.36 -8.69
CA SER A 29 -1.67 -7.55 -10.14
C SER A 29 -1.54 -9.01 -10.57
N ALA A 30 -1.19 -9.91 -9.65
CA ALA A 30 -1.16 -11.35 -9.89
C ALA A 30 -2.51 -12.05 -9.62
N VAL A 31 -3.52 -11.34 -9.09
CA VAL A 31 -4.84 -11.90 -8.79
C VAL A 31 -5.67 -12.00 -10.09
N PRO A 32 -6.15 -13.18 -10.48
CA PRO A 32 -7.01 -13.33 -11.65
C PRO A 32 -8.38 -12.64 -11.45
N GLY A 33 -8.87 -11.99 -12.49
CA GLY A 33 -10.18 -11.32 -12.50
C GLY A 33 -10.12 -9.84 -12.08
N PRO A 34 -11.28 -9.15 -11.99
CA PRO A 34 -11.33 -7.76 -11.57
C PRO A 34 -10.75 -7.58 -10.16
N SER A 35 -9.74 -6.74 -10.03
CA SER A 35 -9.04 -6.46 -8.78
C SER A 35 -8.71 -4.96 -8.66
N GLY A 36 -8.27 -4.54 -7.47
CA GLY A 36 -7.98 -3.15 -7.14
C GLY A 36 -7.35 -3.04 -5.75
N VAL A 37 -6.62 -1.96 -5.49
CA VAL A 37 -6.11 -1.64 -4.15
C VAL A 37 -6.83 -0.42 -3.59
N ALA A 38 -7.48 -0.58 -2.44
CA ALA A 38 -8.06 0.53 -1.69
C ALA A 38 -7.19 0.83 -0.45
N VAL A 39 -6.91 2.11 -0.22
CA VAL A 39 -6.14 2.59 0.93
C VAL A 39 -6.99 3.56 1.73
N GLY A 40 -7.41 3.16 2.93
CA GLY A 40 -8.07 4.03 3.91
C GLY A 40 -7.05 4.71 4.83
N VAL A 41 -7.23 5.99 5.13
CA VAL A 41 -6.41 6.71 6.10
C VAL A 41 -7.26 7.57 7.02
N CYS A 42 -7.10 7.38 8.33
CA CYS A 42 -7.65 8.22 9.39
C CYS A 42 -6.48 8.66 10.29
N GLY A 43 -6.22 9.95 10.40
CA GLY A 43 -5.07 10.44 11.14
C GLY A 43 -4.69 11.88 10.84
N PRO A 44 -3.50 12.32 11.29
CA PRO A 44 -3.07 13.70 11.10
C PRO A 44 -2.91 14.04 9.61
N PRO A 45 -3.15 15.30 9.20
CA PRO A 45 -3.08 15.72 7.78
C PRO A 45 -1.76 15.37 7.08
N GLY A 46 -0.64 15.39 7.82
CA GLY A 46 0.67 15.00 7.27
C GLY A 46 0.77 13.53 6.87
N LEU A 47 0.08 12.62 7.57
CA LEU A 47 0.01 11.21 7.20
C LEU A 47 -0.87 11.03 5.95
N VAL A 48 -1.99 11.72 5.93
CA VAL A 48 -2.93 11.71 4.80
C VAL A 48 -2.23 12.13 3.50
N GLU A 49 -1.52 13.25 3.52
CA GLU A 49 -0.79 13.74 2.34
C GLU A 49 0.31 12.78 1.90
N GLU A 50 1.02 12.16 2.86
CA GLU A 50 2.04 11.16 2.55
C GLU A 50 1.45 9.91 1.90
N VAL A 51 0.29 9.43 2.37
CA VAL A 51 -0.41 8.31 1.74
C VAL A 51 -0.83 8.68 0.31
N ARG A 52 -1.40 9.87 0.10
CA ARG A 52 -1.77 10.36 -1.24
C ARG A 52 -0.57 10.46 -2.16
N LYS A 53 0.53 11.03 -1.70
CA LYS A 53 1.79 11.14 -2.45
C LYS A 53 2.31 9.77 -2.81
N THR A 54 2.28 8.83 -1.88
CA THR A 54 2.73 7.44 -2.09
C THR A 54 1.87 6.75 -3.15
N ALA A 55 0.54 6.85 -3.06
CA ALA A 55 -0.38 6.26 -4.03
C ALA A 55 -0.25 6.86 -5.44
N ARG A 56 0.05 8.15 -5.54
CA ARG A 56 0.36 8.83 -6.81
C ARG A 56 1.72 8.42 -7.40
N GLY A 57 2.65 7.96 -6.56
CA GLY A 57 3.98 7.52 -6.96
C GLY A 57 4.07 6.06 -7.41
N VAL A 58 2.97 5.30 -7.37
CA VAL A 58 2.92 3.92 -7.89
C VAL A 58 3.17 3.94 -9.40
N ASP A 59 4.03 3.02 -9.86
CA ASP A 59 4.30 2.84 -11.29
C ASP A 59 3.01 2.62 -12.09
N TRP A 60 2.93 3.24 -13.27
CA TRP A 60 1.69 3.28 -14.04
C TRP A 60 1.32 1.91 -14.62
N GLU A 61 2.30 1.09 -15.00
CA GLU A 61 2.07 -0.25 -15.56
C GLU A 61 1.51 -1.16 -14.46
N LEU A 62 2.14 -1.12 -13.28
CA LEU A 62 1.70 -1.87 -12.12
C LEU A 62 0.32 -1.41 -11.63
N ARG A 63 0.07 -0.10 -11.61
CA ARG A 63 -1.23 0.47 -11.26
C ARG A 63 -2.32 0.01 -12.21
N SER A 64 -2.04 -0.05 -13.51
CA SER A 64 -3.00 -0.56 -14.49
C SER A 64 -3.22 -2.06 -14.33
N ALA A 65 -2.14 -2.82 -14.09
CA ALA A 65 -2.21 -4.28 -13.96
C ALA A 65 -2.97 -4.73 -12.70
N CYS A 66 -2.91 -3.96 -11.60
CA CYS A 66 -3.66 -4.25 -10.38
C CYS A 66 -5.11 -3.72 -10.40
N GLY A 67 -5.56 -3.14 -11.52
CA GLY A 67 -6.91 -2.56 -11.66
C GLY A 67 -7.12 -1.21 -10.95
N GLY A 68 -6.04 -0.53 -10.57
CA GLY A 68 -6.06 0.81 -9.97
C GLY A 68 -5.78 0.84 -8.46
N VAL A 69 -5.50 2.05 -7.96
CA VAL A 69 -5.27 2.32 -6.54
C VAL A 69 -6.08 3.53 -6.09
N GLU A 70 -6.97 3.38 -5.13
CA GLU A 70 -7.82 4.45 -4.61
C GLU A 70 -7.47 4.78 -3.16
N VAL A 71 -7.50 6.07 -2.82
CA VAL A 71 -7.24 6.56 -1.46
C VAL A 71 -8.51 7.21 -0.91
N HIS A 72 -8.96 6.73 0.24
CA HIS A 72 -10.10 7.25 0.98
C HIS A 72 -9.62 7.83 2.32
N GLU A 73 -10.04 9.06 2.60
CA GLU A 73 -9.86 9.69 3.90
C GLU A 73 -11.11 9.46 4.75
N GLU A 74 -10.90 9.05 6.01
CA GLU A 74 -11.96 8.84 7.01
C GLU A 74 -11.73 9.68 8.26
#